data_AF-A0A2E4FNP3-F1
#
_entry.id   AF-A0A2E4FNP3-F1
#
_cell.length_a   1.000
_cell.length_b   1.000
_cell.length_c   1.000
_cell.angle_alpha   90.00
_cell.angle_beta   90.00
_cell.angle_gamma   90.00
#
_symmetry.space_group_name_H-M   'P 1'
#
loop_
_entity.id
_entity.type
_entity.pdbx_description
1 polymer ?
#
loop_
_entity_poly.entity_id
_entity_poly.type
_entity_poly.pdbx_seq_one_letter_code
_entity_poly.pdbx_strand_id
1 'polypeptide(L)'
;MSNAPTPEPLDSARVAHLIAFAWTCAAAVRAVALYPAGHPAVESVLKRLVDTVATITAAEPLRATVLPKQLLINGRAPALVRAGS
;
A
#
# COMPACT_ATOMS: atom_id res chain seq x y z
N MET A 1 20.74 -1.74 27.72
CA MET A 1 20.31 -1.06 26.48
C MET A 1 20.02 -2.12 25.43
N SER A 2 18.76 -2.45 25.17
CA SER A 2 18.39 -3.51 24.22
C SER A 2 18.46 -2.93 22.81
N ASN A 3 19.45 -3.37 22.02
CA ASN A 3 19.54 -3.04 20.60
C ASN A 3 18.45 -3.86 19.89
N ALA A 4 17.31 -3.24 19.59
CA ALA A 4 16.27 -3.89 18.82
C ALA A 4 16.82 -4.16 17.42
N PRO A 5 16.69 -5.39 16.88
CA PRO A 5 17.21 -5.70 15.55
C PRO A 5 16.58 -4.75 14.53
N THR A 6 17.42 -4.07 13.75
CA THR A 6 16.98 -3.23 12.64
C THR A 6 16.18 -4.12 11.67
N PRO A 7 14.88 -3.85 11.43
CA PRO A 7 14.08 -4.69 10.57
C PRO A 7 14.65 -4.72 9.16
N GLU A 8 14.69 -5.90 8.54
CA GLU A 8 15.14 -6.06 7.17
C GLU A 8 14.29 -5.17 6.24
N PRO A 9 14.89 -4.41 5.31
CA PRO A 9 14.14 -3.55 4.40
C PRO A 9 13.23 -4.37 3.45
N LEU A 10 12.12 -3.74 3.04
CA LEU A 10 11.27 -4.29 1.99
C LEU A 10 11.99 -4.26 0.64
N ASP A 11 11.81 -5.35 -0.12
CA ASP A 11 12.23 -5.42 -1.52
C ASP A 11 11.57 -4.33 -2.38
N SER A 12 12.31 -3.81 -3.35
CA SER A 12 11.90 -2.69 -4.21
C SER A 12 10.64 -2.98 -5.03
N ALA A 13 10.44 -4.22 -5.51
CA ALA A 13 9.23 -4.58 -6.24
C ALA A 13 8.01 -4.55 -5.31
N ARG A 14 8.17 -5.04 -4.07
CA ARG A 14 7.12 -4.97 -3.03
C ARG A 14 6.77 -3.53 -2.69
N VAL A 15 7.77 -2.64 -2.59
CA VAL A 15 7.54 -1.20 -2.37
C VAL A 15 6.75 -0.58 -3.53
N ALA A 16 7.14 -0.85 -4.78
CA ALA A 16 6.43 -0.34 -5.96
C ALA A 16 4.96 -0.78 -5.99
N HIS A 17 4.70 -2.04 -5.65
CA HIS A 17 3.35 -2.58 -5.52
C HIS A 17 2.50 -1.87 -4.46
N LEU A 18 3.07 -1.62 -3.28
CA LEU A 18 2.37 -0.88 -2.21
C LEU A 18 2.05 0.56 -2.61
N ILE A 19 2.99 1.21 -3.30
CA ILE A 19 2.78 2.56 -3.84
C ILE A 19 1.64 2.53 -4.85
N ALA A 20 1.64 1.61 -5.81
CA ALA A 20 0.58 1.46 -6.80
C ALA A 20 -0.79 1.24 -6.14
N PHE A 21 -0.85 0.39 -5.10
CA PHE A 21 -2.06 0.19 -4.31
C PHE A 21 -2.56 1.48 -3.65
N ALA A 22 -1.68 2.22 -2.97
CA ALA A 22 -2.04 3.50 -2.35
C ALA A 22 -2.59 4.51 -3.37
N TRP A 23 -1.99 4.59 -4.56
CA TRP A 23 -2.49 5.42 -5.65
C TRP A 23 -3.86 4.98 -6.15
N THR A 24 -4.13 3.68 -6.27
CA THR A 24 -5.46 3.19 -6.65
C THR A 24 -6.52 3.49 -5.60
N CYS A 25 -6.20 3.42 -4.31
CA CYS A 25 -7.11 3.84 -3.24
C CYS A 25 -7.45 5.34 -3.36
N ALA A 26 -6.45 6.19 -3.56
CA ALA A 26 -6.66 7.63 -3.74
C ALA A 26 -7.53 7.95 -4.98
N ALA A 27 -7.29 7.26 -6.09
CA ALA A 27 -8.10 7.39 -7.30
C ALA A 27 -9.55 6.92 -7.09
N ALA A 28 -9.76 5.83 -6.35
CA ALA A 28 -11.09 5.32 -6.03
C ALA A 28 -11.88 6.31 -5.16
N VAL A 29 -11.27 6.83 -4.09
CA VAL A 29 -11.89 7.87 -3.25
C VAL A 29 -12.28 9.08 -4.09
N ARG A 30 -11.39 9.54 -4.98
CA ARG A 30 -11.67 10.66 -5.87
C ARG A 30 -12.84 10.39 -6.81
N ALA A 31 -12.91 9.20 -7.41
CA ALA A 31 -13.99 8.86 -8.33
C ALA A 31 -15.35 8.82 -7.62
N VAL A 32 -15.41 8.21 -6.43
CA VAL A 32 -16.64 8.13 -5.62
C VAL A 32 -17.07 9.52 -5.13
N ALA A 33 -16.12 10.43 -4.89
CA ALA A 33 -16.43 11.82 -4.51
C ALA A 33 -16.91 12.69 -5.69
N LEU A 34 -16.44 12.42 -6.92
CA LEU A 34 -16.76 13.22 -8.11
C LEU A 34 -18.00 12.76 -8.85
N TYR A 35 -18.28 11.46 -8.84
CA TYR A 35 -19.31 10.87 -9.68
C TYR A 35 -20.42 10.23 -8.83
N PRO A 36 -21.68 10.29 -9.30
CA PRO A 36 -22.79 9.61 -8.63
C PRO A 36 -22.62 8.08 -8.70
N ALA A 37 -23.37 7.38 -7.85
CA ALA A 37 -23.46 5.93 -7.87
C ALA A 37 -23.91 5.43 -9.27
N GLY A 38 -23.29 4.35 -9.76
CA GLY A 38 -23.58 3.78 -11.09
C GLY A 38 -22.81 4.42 -12.25
N HIS A 39 -21.97 5.43 -12.00
CA HIS A 39 -21.13 6.00 -13.06
C HIS A 39 -19.98 5.03 -13.44
N PRO A 40 -19.73 4.78 -14.74
CA PRO A 40 -18.76 3.76 -15.19
C PRO A 40 -17.32 4.04 -14.74
N ALA A 41 -16.96 5.30 -14.49
CA ALA A 41 -15.65 5.64 -13.93
C ALA A 41 -15.44 5.09 -12.51
N VAL A 42 -16.50 5.00 -11.69
CA VAL A 42 -16.44 4.41 -10.35
C VAL A 42 -16.24 2.91 -10.45
N GLU A 43 -16.98 2.23 -11.32
CA GLU A 43 -16.82 0.79 -11.54
C GLU A 43 -15.41 0.44 -12.05
N SER A 44 -14.92 1.21 -13.04
CA SER A 44 -13.59 1.02 -13.62
C SER A 44 -12.47 1.14 -12.58
N VAL A 45 -12.53 2.17 -11.73
CA VAL A 45 -11.49 2.36 -10.71
C VAL A 45 -11.57 1.34 -9.58
N LEU A 46 -12.77 0.91 -9.18
CA LEU A 46 -12.95 -0.14 -8.18
C LEU A 46 -12.47 -1.50 -8.72
N LYS A 47 -12.75 -1.82 -9.98
CA LYS A 47 -12.21 -3.01 -10.63
C LYS A 47 -10.69 -2.99 -10.64
N ARG A 48 -10.08 -1.86 -11.04
CA ARG A 48 -8.62 -1.69 -11.02
C ARG A 48 -8.04 -1.86 -9.61
N LEU A 49 -8.72 -1.35 -8.58
CA LEU A 49 -8.31 -1.53 -7.19
C LEU A 49 -8.30 -3.02 -6.80
N VAL A 50 -9.35 -3.77 -7.14
CA VAL A 50 -9.44 -5.22 -6.89
C VAL A 50 -8.34 -5.98 -7.62
N ASP A 51 -8.12 -5.70 -8.90
CA ASP A 51 -7.06 -6.33 -9.71
C ASP A 51 -5.67 -6.06 -9.13
N THR A 52 -5.45 -4.82 -8.66
CA THR A 52 -4.20 -4.41 -8.01
C THR A 52 -4.00 -5.18 -6.70
N VAL A 53 -5.03 -5.28 -5.86
CA VAL A 53 -4.96 -6.05 -4.60
C VAL A 53 -4.67 -7.52 -4.89
N ALA A 54 -5.38 -8.13 -5.84
CA ALA A 54 -5.18 -9.53 -6.23
C ALA A 54 -3.75 -9.80 -6.69
N THR A 55 -3.16 -8.89 -7.47
CA THR A 55 -1.76 -9.00 -7.91
C THR A 55 -0.79 -8.96 -6.73
N ILE A 56 -1.04 -8.10 -5.74
CA ILE A 56 -0.14 -7.90 -4.60
C ILE A 56 -0.22 -9.06 -3.61
N THR A 57 -1.41 -9.63 -3.43
CA THR A 57 -1.65 -10.73 -2.49
C THR A 57 -1.46 -12.12 -3.13
N ALA A 58 -1.25 -12.20 -4.44
CA ALA A 58 -1.07 -13.47 -5.17
C ALA A 58 0.08 -14.33 -4.63
N ALA A 59 1.20 -13.70 -4.26
CA ALA A 59 2.35 -14.44 -3.72
C ALA A 59 2.18 -14.78 -2.23
N GLU A 60 1.66 -13.84 -1.44
CA GLU A 60 1.46 -14.00 0.00
C GLU A 60 0.51 -12.91 0.51
N PRO A 61 -0.33 -13.20 1.52
CA PRO A 61 -1.06 -12.17 2.26
C PRO A 61 -0.14 -11.04 2.75
N LEU A 62 -0.58 -9.80 2.56
CA LEU A 62 0.11 -8.62 3.06
C LEU A 62 -0.33 -8.34 4.50
N ARG A 63 0.59 -8.42 5.46
CA ARG A 63 0.34 -8.12 6.87
C ARG A 63 0.96 -6.79 7.26
N ALA A 64 0.13 -5.81 7.56
CA ALA A 64 0.56 -4.55 8.14
C ALA A 64 0.53 -4.63 9.68
N THR A 65 1.67 -4.39 10.33
CA THR A 65 1.76 -4.24 11.79
C THR A 65 2.02 -2.78 12.12
N VAL A 66 1.07 -2.15 12.79
CA VAL A 66 1.19 -0.76 13.24
C VAL A 66 1.78 -0.75 14.64
N LEU A 67 2.92 -0.07 14.80
CA LEU A 67 3.58 0.19 16.08
C LEU A 67 3.63 1.70 16.32
N PRO A 68 3.80 2.18 17.56
CA PRO A 68 3.67 3.61 17.89
C PRO A 68 4.54 4.57 17.07
N LYS A 69 5.66 4.09 16.54
CA LYS A 69 6.62 4.90 15.75
C LYS A 69 7.01 4.27 14.41
N GLN A 70 6.42 3.12 14.05
CA GLN A 70 6.82 2.39 12.86
C GLN A 70 5.66 1.57 12.29
N LEU A 71 5.66 1.43 10.97
CA LEU A 71 4.80 0.49 10.26
C LEU A 71 5.69 -0.65 9.79
N LEU A 72 5.29 -1.91 10.02
CA LEU A 72 5.97 -3.06 9.44
C LEU A 72 5.06 -3.73 8.42
N ILE A 73 5.62 -4.18 7.30
CA ILE A 73 4.92 -4.97 6.29
C ILE A 73 5.58 -6.34 6.23
N ASN A 74 4.82 -7.40 6.51
CA ASN A 74 5.34 -8.77 6.66
C ASN A 74 6.56 -8.84 7.59
N GLY A 75 6.53 -8.06 8.70
CA GLY A 75 7.61 -7.96 9.68
C GLY A 75 8.81 -7.08 9.26
N ARG A 76 8.78 -6.50 8.06
CA ARG A 76 9.86 -5.68 7.49
C ARG A 76 9.55 -4.19 7.59
N ALA A 77 10.57 -3.37 7.87
CA ALA A 77 10.39 -1.93 7.87
C ALA A 77 10.37 -1.39 6.43
N PRO A 78 9.45 -0.46 6.10
CA PRO A 78 9.56 0.32 4.88
C PRO A 78 10.88 1.07 4.89
N ALA A 79 11.59 1.04 3.76
CA ALA A 79 12.77 1.86 3.59
C ALA A 79 12.37 3.32 3.84
N LEU A 80 12.92 3.91 4.90
CA LEU A 80 12.63 5.30 5.23
C LEU A 80 13.35 6.15 4.19
N VAL A 81 12.62 6.63 3.18
CA VAL A 81 13.11 7.73 2.35
C VAL A 81 13.24 8.91 3.30
N ARG A 82 14.45 9.14 3.83
CA ARG A 82 14.76 10.42 4.45
C ARG A 82 14.62 11.44 3.33
N ALA A 83 13.50 12.15 3.29
CA ALA A 83 13.43 13.43 2.63
C ALA A 83 14.49 14.31 3.31
N GLY A 84 15.65 14.41 2.67
CA GLY A 84 16.74 15.26 3.11
C GLY A 84 16.31 16.72 3.00
N SER A 85 16.45 17.40 4.14
CA SER A 85 16.75 18.83 4.37
C SER A 85 16.73 19.76 3.16
#